data_AF-C9ZMB4-F1
#
_entry.id   AF-C9ZMB4-F1
#
_cell.length_a   1.000
_cell.length_b   1.000
_cell.length_c   1.000
_cell.angle_alpha   90.00
_cell.angle_beta   90.00
_cell.angle_gamma   90.00
#
_symmetry.space_group_name_H-M   'P 1'
#
loop_
_entity.id
_entity.type
_entity.pdbx_description
1 polymer ?
#
loop_
_entity_poly.entity_id
_entity_poly.type
_entity_poly.pdbx_seq_one_letter_code
_entity_poly.pdbx_strand_id
1 'polypeptide(L)'
;MGSRMTFHLVPKIIVCGYTLCHFPFHGTHYFAFTYQIENGRMIKNYFDLSSILSNEELIPVTFTTPLFGLGKDVNPRTAEGETHDEVQVGSTATLPLWAAVAFRQVGHIVPQVPPRYTTSVFREFKTDPLAVSLHAKSPYYYEAGLLLCAMLPTGDGNRLAGQLFRLYQLRYLKIIRAAAKKGFDLSDVREKLCESERDLLDALIRGMEEERQWYRSAF
;
A
#
# COMPACT_ATOMS: atom_id res chain seq x y z
N MET A 1 -12.66 -13.60 -44.58
CA MET A 1 -12.87 -14.83 -43.77
C MET A 1 -11.49 -15.30 -43.36
N GLY A 2 -11.06 -15.40 -42.11
CA GLY A 2 -11.64 -15.21 -40.80
C GLY A 2 -10.49 -15.23 -39.79
N SER A 3 -10.72 -14.62 -38.63
CA SER A 3 -9.78 -14.23 -37.58
C SER A 3 -8.80 -15.28 -37.07
N ARG A 4 -7.59 -14.83 -36.69
CA ARG A 4 -6.87 -15.35 -35.51
C ARG A 4 -6.46 -14.17 -34.63
N MET A 5 -7.31 -13.86 -33.65
CA MET A 5 -6.97 -13.05 -32.49
C MET A 5 -6.17 -13.94 -31.52
N THR A 6 -4.88 -13.71 -31.41
CA THR A 6 -4.05 -14.25 -30.33
C THR A 6 -4.13 -13.29 -29.15
N PHE A 7 -4.82 -13.69 -28.09
CA PHE A 7 -4.80 -13.00 -26.81
C PHE A 7 -3.44 -13.24 -26.13
N HIS A 8 -2.56 -12.24 -26.17
CA HIS A 8 -1.42 -12.16 -25.27
C HIS A 8 -1.87 -11.50 -23.96
N LEU A 9 -2.28 -12.32 -22.99
CA LEU A 9 -2.32 -11.92 -21.58
C LEU A 9 -0.92 -12.13 -21.00
N VAL A 10 -0.04 -11.15 -21.21
CA VAL A 10 1.19 -11.02 -20.44
C VAL A 10 0.82 -10.28 -19.14
N PRO A 11 1.11 -10.81 -17.95
CA PRO A 11 0.99 -10.03 -16.73
C PRO A 11 1.94 -8.84 -16.88
N LYS A 12 1.40 -7.61 -16.83
CA LYS A 12 2.19 -6.38 -16.76
C LYS A 12 3.02 -6.43 -15.47
N ILE A 13 4.20 -7.01 -15.55
CA ILE A 13 5.31 -6.71 -14.66
C ILE A 13 5.53 -5.21 -14.85
N ILE A 14 5.33 -4.46 -13.78
CA ILE A 14 5.65 -3.04 -13.72
C ILE A 14 7.15 -2.92 -13.95
N VAL A 15 7.56 -2.72 -15.20
CA VAL A 15 8.92 -2.32 -15.54
C VAL A 15 9.01 -0.85 -15.16
N CYS A 16 9.54 -0.61 -13.96
CA CYS A 16 9.89 0.71 -13.46
C CYS A 16 10.93 1.32 -14.41
N GLY A 17 10.62 2.48 -15.01
CA GLY A 17 11.55 3.20 -15.87
C GLY A 17 12.80 3.62 -15.08
N TYR A 18 13.97 3.34 -15.63
CA TYR A 18 15.25 3.75 -15.06
C TYR A 18 15.58 5.17 -15.55
N THR A 19 15.40 6.18 -14.69
CA THR A 19 16.02 7.48 -14.92
C THR A 19 17.35 7.51 -14.18
N LEU A 20 18.45 7.31 -14.92
CA LEU A 20 19.82 7.45 -14.42
C LEU A 20 20.10 8.92 -14.10
N CYS A 21 19.79 9.36 -12.88
CA CYS A 21 20.27 10.64 -12.37
C CYS A 21 21.70 10.46 -11.85
N HIS A 22 22.70 10.80 -12.66
CA HIS A 22 24.10 10.87 -12.26
C HIS A 22 24.30 12.07 -11.32
N PHE A 23 24.41 11.83 -10.01
CA PHE A 23 24.95 12.82 -9.06
C PHE A 23 26.41 12.48 -8.77
N PRO A 24 27.37 13.42 -8.95
CA PRO A 24 28.77 13.17 -8.65
C PRO A 24 29.01 13.48 -7.18
N PHE A 25 28.86 12.50 -6.29
CA PHE A 25 29.42 12.58 -4.95
C PHE A 25 30.06 11.24 -4.57
N HIS A 26 31.29 11.36 -4.08
CA HIS A 26 32.23 10.31 -3.69
C HIS A 26 31.60 8.98 -3.20
N GLY A 27 31.92 7.89 -3.92
CA GLY A 27 32.40 6.66 -3.29
C GLY A 27 31.41 5.72 -2.60
N THR A 28 30.10 5.88 -2.78
CA THR A 28 29.14 4.84 -2.35
C THR A 28 27.96 4.78 -3.33
N HIS A 29 27.82 3.65 -4.02
CA HIS A 29 26.67 3.38 -4.89
C HIS A 29 25.41 3.18 -4.03
N TYR A 30 24.78 4.27 -3.63
CA TYR A 30 23.40 4.22 -3.15
C TYR A 30 22.50 4.05 -4.37
N PHE A 31 21.96 2.85 -4.56
CA PHE A 31 20.83 2.65 -5.45
C PHE A 31 19.63 3.42 -4.88
N ALA A 32 19.49 4.69 -5.28
CA ALA A 32 18.28 5.45 -5.02
C ALA A 32 17.18 4.85 -5.90
N PHE A 33 16.36 3.98 -5.32
CA PHE A 33 15.06 3.65 -5.90
C PHE A 33 14.20 4.91 -5.80
N THR A 34 14.32 5.79 -6.78
CA THR A 34 13.31 6.83 -7.01
C THR A 34 12.08 6.11 -7.54
N TYR A 35 11.20 5.69 -6.63
CA TYR A 35 9.83 5.34 -7.01
C TYR A 35 9.15 6.63 -7.43
N GLN A 36 9.34 7.05 -8.68
CA GLN A 36 8.40 7.95 -9.33
C GLN A 36 7.12 7.14 -9.52
N ILE A 37 6.19 7.28 -8.57
CA ILE A 37 4.79 6.94 -8.81
C ILE A 37 4.34 7.95 -9.89
N GLU A 38 4.55 7.58 -11.16
CA GLU A 38 4.39 8.47 -12.32
C GLU A 38 2.96 8.99 -12.50
N ASN A 39 2.00 8.53 -11.69
CA ASN A 39 0.70 9.17 -11.60
C ASN A 39 0.19 9.02 -10.17
N GLY A 40 0.25 10.10 -9.38
CA GLY A 40 -0.43 10.25 -8.09
C GLY A 40 -1.97 10.25 -8.21
N ARG A 41 -2.53 9.31 -8.98
CA ARG A 41 -3.96 9.10 -9.05
C ARG A 41 -4.40 8.39 -7.78
N MET A 42 -4.97 9.20 -6.88
CA MET A 42 -5.70 8.82 -5.66
C MET A 42 -6.53 7.55 -5.88
N ILE A 43 -7.26 7.48 -6.98
CA ILE A 43 -8.05 6.31 -7.39
C ILE A 43 -7.58 5.86 -8.77
N LYS A 44 -7.14 4.60 -8.88
CA LYS A 44 -6.64 4.04 -10.16
C LYS A 44 -7.73 4.04 -11.23
N ASN A 45 -8.94 3.66 -10.83
CA ASN A 45 -10.14 3.66 -11.65
C ASN A 45 -11.37 3.92 -10.74
N TYR A 46 -12.26 4.82 -11.16
CA TYR A 46 -13.47 5.13 -10.42
C TYR A 46 -14.34 3.89 -10.13
N PHE A 47 -14.31 2.90 -11.01
CA PHE A 47 -15.10 1.67 -10.86
C PHE A 47 -14.38 0.56 -10.09
N ASP A 48 -13.14 0.80 -9.64
CA ASP A 48 -12.40 -0.17 -8.85
C ASP A 48 -12.75 -0.02 -7.36
N LEU A 49 -13.56 -0.94 -6.87
CA LEU A 49 -14.01 -0.97 -5.47
C LEU A 49 -12.83 -1.08 -4.49
N SER A 50 -11.80 -1.86 -4.82
CA SER A 50 -10.61 -2.01 -3.97
C SER A 50 -9.85 -0.68 -3.88
N SER A 51 -9.83 0.09 -4.97
CA SER A 51 -9.25 1.43 -4.97
C SER A 51 -10.08 2.40 -4.13
N ILE A 52 -11.42 2.34 -4.16
CA ILE A 52 -12.26 3.20 -3.31
C ILE A 52 -12.04 2.86 -1.84
N LEU A 53 -12.08 1.57 -1.49
CA LEU A 53 -11.97 1.11 -0.12
C LEU A 53 -10.59 1.35 0.49
N SER A 54 -9.52 1.22 -0.30
CA SER A 54 -8.16 1.56 0.19
C SER A 54 -8.00 3.05 0.50
N ASN A 55 -8.73 3.94 -0.17
CA ASN A 55 -8.69 5.38 0.06
C ASN A 55 -9.53 5.84 1.26
N GLU A 56 -10.43 5.00 1.77
CA GLU A 56 -11.22 5.30 2.97
C GLU A 56 -10.42 5.12 4.26
N GLU A 57 -9.20 4.56 4.18
CA GLU A 57 -8.36 4.40 5.36
C GLU A 57 -7.98 5.74 6.00
N LEU A 58 -8.07 5.78 7.33
CA LEU A 58 -7.74 6.96 8.11
C LEU A 58 -6.22 7.09 8.32
N ILE A 59 -5.73 8.32 8.19
CA ILE A 59 -4.36 8.70 8.51
C ILE A 59 -4.33 9.94 9.42
N PRO A 60 -3.36 10.00 10.36
CA PRO A 60 -3.15 11.19 11.17
C PRO A 60 -2.51 12.29 10.32
N VAL A 61 -2.99 13.51 10.50
CA VAL A 61 -2.52 14.71 9.79
C VAL A 61 -2.36 15.87 10.77
N THR A 62 -1.49 16.80 10.43
CA THR A 62 -1.31 18.07 11.14
C THR A 62 -1.69 19.21 10.20
N PHE A 63 -2.57 20.11 10.63
CA PHE A 63 -2.98 21.26 9.82
C PHE A 63 -1.93 22.37 9.85
N THR A 64 -1.58 22.91 8.69
CA THR A 64 -0.67 24.06 8.53
C THR A 64 -1.43 25.38 8.39
N THR A 65 -2.71 25.32 8.04
CA THR A 65 -3.60 26.47 7.82
C THR A 65 -4.85 26.30 8.68
N PRO A 66 -5.40 27.36 9.28
CA PRO A 66 -6.68 27.24 9.96
C PRO A 66 -7.81 27.01 8.95
N LEU A 67 -8.78 26.17 9.30
CA LEU A 67 -9.95 25.88 8.47
C LEU A 67 -11.23 26.13 9.28
N PHE A 68 -12.09 26.96 8.71
CA PHE A 68 -13.36 27.35 9.34
C PHE A 68 -14.49 26.43 8.90
N GLY A 69 -15.44 26.15 9.80
CA GLY A 69 -16.64 25.35 9.51
C GLY A 69 -16.44 23.83 9.46
N LEU A 70 -15.19 23.34 9.55
CA LEU A 70 -14.84 21.91 9.48
C LEU A 70 -14.59 21.24 10.84
N GLY A 71 -14.59 22.00 11.93
CA GLY A 71 -14.16 21.47 13.24
C GLY A 71 -15.04 20.33 13.76
N LYS A 72 -16.36 20.40 13.56
CA LYS A 72 -17.31 19.35 13.98
C LYS A 72 -17.11 18.02 13.22
N ASP A 73 -16.73 18.09 11.95
CA ASP A 73 -16.57 16.91 11.10
C ASP A 73 -15.19 16.26 11.30
N VAL A 74 -14.16 17.08 11.49
CA VAL A 74 -12.76 16.64 11.54
C VAL A 74 -12.28 16.33 12.98
N ASN A 75 -12.95 16.88 14.00
CA ASN A 75 -12.59 16.73 15.42
C ASN A 75 -11.10 17.05 15.68
N PRO A 76 -10.65 18.29 15.40
CA PRO A 76 -9.25 18.68 15.57
C PRO A 76 -8.83 18.66 17.04
N ARG A 77 -7.59 18.23 17.29
CA ARG A 77 -6.98 18.11 18.62
C ARG A 77 -5.72 18.95 18.74
N THR A 78 -5.49 19.56 19.91
CA THR A 78 -4.22 20.24 20.23
C THR A 78 -3.08 19.25 20.45
N ALA A 79 -1.87 19.79 20.63
CA ALA A 79 -0.72 19.02 21.12
C ALA A 79 -0.97 18.44 22.53
N GLU A 80 -1.76 19.11 23.38
CA GLU A 80 -2.18 18.58 24.69
C GLU A 80 -3.35 17.59 24.63
N GLY A 81 -3.96 17.40 23.45
CA GLY A 81 -5.04 16.43 23.22
C GLY A 81 -6.46 16.95 23.44
N GLU A 82 -6.62 18.25 23.71
CA GLU A 82 -7.91 18.92 23.86
C GLU A 82 -8.59 19.09 22.50
N THR A 83 -9.91 18.92 22.48
CA THR A 83 -10.73 19.10 21.26
C THR A 83 -11.07 20.56 21.06
N HIS A 84 -10.92 21.06 19.84
CA HIS A 84 -11.34 22.40 19.46
C HIS A 84 -12.58 22.38 18.56
N ASP A 85 -13.40 23.43 18.67
CA ASP A 85 -14.57 23.66 17.81
C ASP A 85 -14.19 24.00 16.36
N GLU A 86 -12.96 24.48 16.16
CA GLU A 86 -12.43 24.87 14.84
C GLU A 86 -11.02 24.33 14.62
N VAL A 87 -10.63 24.17 13.36
CA VAL A 87 -9.31 23.69 12.98
C VAL A 87 -8.32 24.83 13.09
N GLN A 88 -7.43 24.74 14.07
CA GLN A 88 -6.33 25.70 14.27
C GLN A 88 -5.03 25.21 13.63
N VAL A 89 -4.09 26.13 13.41
CA VAL A 89 -2.73 25.79 12.95
C VAL A 89 -2.05 24.90 13.98
N GLY A 90 -1.41 23.83 13.52
CA GLY A 90 -0.74 22.85 14.37
C GLY A 90 -1.69 21.83 15.00
N SER A 91 -3.01 21.96 14.83
CA SER A 91 -3.95 20.95 15.29
C SER A 91 -3.75 19.63 14.53
N THR A 92 -4.02 18.53 15.21
CA THR A 92 -3.94 17.17 14.66
C THR A 92 -5.32 16.57 14.53
N ALA A 93 -5.55 15.83 13.45
CA ALA A 93 -6.78 15.09 13.26
C ALA A 93 -6.53 13.81 12.47
N THR A 94 -7.56 12.99 12.35
CA THR A 94 -7.57 11.81 11.49
C THR A 94 -8.46 12.08 10.28
N LEU A 95 -7.90 11.96 9.08
CA LEU A 95 -8.63 12.13 7.82
C LEU A 95 -8.53 10.86 6.97
N PRO A 96 -9.55 10.55 6.16
CA PRO A 96 -9.44 9.51 5.15
C PRO A 96 -8.41 9.92 4.08
N LEU A 97 -7.74 8.93 3.50
CA LEU A 97 -6.66 9.15 2.52
C LEU A 97 -7.11 10.03 1.34
N TRP A 98 -8.32 9.81 0.81
CA TRP A 98 -8.82 10.63 -0.31
C TRP A 98 -8.87 12.13 0.02
N ALA A 99 -9.30 12.48 1.24
CA ALA A 99 -9.37 13.86 1.71
C ALA A 99 -7.97 14.41 1.99
N ALA A 100 -7.12 13.62 2.66
CA ALA A 100 -5.76 14.02 3.00
C ALA A 100 -4.93 14.33 1.75
N VAL A 101 -5.06 13.54 0.67
CA VAL A 101 -4.40 13.81 -0.61
C VAL A 101 -4.81 15.18 -1.15
N ALA A 102 -6.12 15.49 -1.17
CA ALA A 102 -6.63 16.76 -1.66
C ALA A 102 -6.10 17.95 -0.83
N PHE A 103 -6.16 17.86 0.51
CA PHE A 103 -5.64 18.91 1.38
C PHE A 103 -4.12 19.08 1.27
N ARG A 104 -3.38 17.98 1.04
CA ARG A 104 -1.93 18.01 0.89
C ARG A 104 -1.50 18.71 -0.40
N GLN A 105 -2.23 18.52 -1.50
CA GLN A 105 -1.98 19.17 -2.78
C GLN A 105 -2.09 20.70 -2.69
N VAL A 106 -3.04 21.20 -1.91
CA VAL A 106 -3.22 22.64 -1.67
C VAL A 106 -2.28 23.17 -0.58
N GLY A 107 -1.65 22.28 0.20
CA GLY A 107 -0.65 22.65 1.22
C GLY A 107 -1.24 22.97 2.59
N HIS A 108 -2.48 22.55 2.88
CA HIS A 108 -3.16 22.80 4.16
C HIS A 108 -2.81 21.81 5.27
N ILE A 109 -2.16 20.68 4.93
CA ILE A 109 -1.80 19.66 5.89
C ILE A 109 -0.40 19.09 5.67
N VAL A 110 0.14 18.51 6.73
CA VAL A 110 1.29 17.61 6.74
C VAL A 110 0.83 16.25 7.24
N PRO A 111 0.91 15.18 6.43
CA PRO A 111 0.58 13.83 6.88
C PRO A 111 1.61 13.32 7.87
N GLN A 112 1.16 12.57 8.86
CA GLN A 112 2.00 11.89 9.84
C GLN A 112 2.03 10.39 9.54
N VAL A 113 3.10 9.70 9.94
CA VAL A 113 3.20 8.24 9.78
C VAL A 113 2.26 7.57 10.78
N PRO A 114 1.23 6.81 10.33
CA PRO A 114 0.36 6.05 11.21
C PRO A 114 1.13 5.03 12.06
N PRO A 115 0.62 4.67 13.27
CA PRO A 115 1.25 3.66 14.13
C PRO A 115 1.53 2.33 13.44
N ARG A 116 0.67 1.93 12.48
CA ARG A 116 0.79 0.69 11.69
C ARG A 116 2.00 0.65 10.74
N TYR A 117 2.64 1.78 10.47
CA TYR A 117 3.84 1.91 9.62
C TYR A 117 5.09 2.31 10.40
N THR A 118 5.07 2.20 11.73
CA THR A 118 6.24 2.49 12.55
C THR A 118 7.33 1.42 12.38
N THR A 119 8.59 1.81 12.59
CA THR A 119 9.73 0.89 12.58
C THR A 119 9.56 -0.27 13.57
N SER A 120 8.86 -0.05 14.69
CA SER A 120 8.55 -1.11 15.67
C SER A 120 7.71 -2.21 15.03
N VAL A 121 6.64 -1.83 14.34
CA VAL A 121 5.77 -2.78 13.62
C VAL A 121 6.55 -3.52 12.53
N PHE A 122 7.42 -2.83 11.80
CA PHE A 122 8.27 -3.50 10.81
C PHE A 122 9.26 -4.52 11.39
N ARG A 123 9.63 -4.41 12.68
CA ARG A 123 10.47 -5.40 13.36
C ARG A 123 9.71 -6.69 13.66
N GLU A 124 8.40 -6.62 13.90
CA GLU A 124 7.55 -7.80 14.12
C GLU A 124 7.63 -8.77 12.94
N PHE A 125 7.72 -8.24 11.71
CA PHE A 125 7.78 -9.04 10.48
C PHE A 125 9.17 -9.62 10.16
N LYS A 126 10.24 -9.24 10.90
CA LYS A 126 11.59 -9.72 10.59
C LYS A 126 11.79 -11.20 10.93
N THR A 127 11.16 -11.67 12.00
CA THR A 127 11.30 -13.04 12.50
C THR A 127 10.50 -14.01 11.66
N ASP A 128 9.19 -13.79 11.57
CA ASP A 128 8.32 -14.49 10.65
C ASP A 128 7.35 -13.50 9.97
N PRO A 129 7.56 -13.20 8.68
CA PRO A 129 6.72 -12.29 7.94
C PRO A 129 5.23 -12.69 7.92
N LEU A 130 4.88 -13.99 7.99
CA LEU A 130 3.47 -14.46 7.93
C LEU A 130 2.78 -14.61 9.29
N ALA A 131 3.52 -14.56 10.40
CA ALA A 131 2.94 -14.74 11.73
C ALA A 131 1.96 -13.61 12.10
N VAL A 132 2.29 -12.39 11.68
CA VAL A 132 1.49 -11.19 11.96
C VAL A 132 0.43 -10.99 10.88
N SER A 133 -0.80 -10.70 11.30
CA SER A 133 -1.90 -10.38 10.39
C SER A 133 -1.72 -8.96 9.84
N LEU A 134 -1.54 -8.85 8.52
CA LEU A 134 -1.60 -7.54 7.86
C LEU A 134 -3.04 -7.07 7.78
N HIS A 135 -3.98 -7.99 7.51
CA HIS A 135 -5.41 -7.68 7.43
C HIS A 135 -5.93 -6.96 8.67
N ALA A 136 -5.53 -7.40 9.86
CA ALA A 136 -5.91 -6.78 11.12
C ALA A 136 -5.33 -5.37 11.31
N LYS A 137 -4.17 -5.07 10.70
CA LYS A 137 -3.56 -3.73 10.74
C LYS A 137 -4.18 -2.81 9.69
N SER A 138 -4.40 -3.33 8.48
CA SER A 138 -5.14 -2.68 7.40
C SER A 138 -5.39 -3.70 6.26
N PRO A 139 -6.62 -3.81 5.74
CA PRO A 139 -6.92 -4.71 4.63
C PRO A 139 -6.21 -4.32 3.33
N TYR A 140 -5.90 -3.04 3.14
CA TYR A 140 -5.21 -2.49 1.96
C TYR A 140 -3.82 -1.94 2.31
N TYR A 141 -3.07 -2.69 3.13
CA TYR A 141 -1.84 -2.24 3.78
C TYR A 141 -0.78 -1.68 2.81
N TYR A 142 -0.63 -2.30 1.64
CA TYR A 142 0.37 -1.87 0.66
C TYR A 142 -0.11 -0.66 -0.15
N GLU A 143 -1.37 -0.67 -0.58
CA GLU A 143 -1.98 0.38 -1.39
C GLU A 143 -2.06 1.70 -0.61
N ALA A 144 -2.59 1.65 0.62
CA ALA A 144 -2.66 2.78 1.53
C ALA A 144 -1.25 3.30 1.89
N GLY A 145 -0.31 2.37 2.12
CA GLY A 145 1.08 2.71 2.46
C GLY A 145 1.81 3.42 1.32
N LEU A 146 1.63 2.96 0.08
CA LEU A 146 2.22 3.60 -1.10
C LEU A 146 1.64 4.99 -1.37
N LEU A 147 0.33 5.18 -1.15
CA LEU A 147 -0.30 6.49 -1.24
C LEU A 147 0.24 7.45 -0.17
N LEU A 148 0.42 6.96 1.05
CA LEU A 148 1.06 7.72 2.13
C LEU A 148 2.50 8.11 1.79
N CYS A 149 3.29 7.20 1.22
CA CYS A 149 4.67 7.50 0.78
C CYS A 149 4.73 8.69 -0.18
N ALA A 150 3.75 8.81 -1.07
CA ALA A 150 3.68 9.91 -2.04
C ALA A 150 3.36 11.27 -1.39
N MET A 151 2.71 11.29 -0.22
CA MET A 151 2.36 12.53 0.48
C MET A 151 3.42 12.98 1.50
N LEU A 152 4.21 12.03 2.01
CA LEU A 152 5.30 12.26 2.96
C LEU A 152 6.49 12.98 2.31
N PRO A 153 7.34 13.65 3.11
CA PRO A 153 8.62 14.16 2.62
C PRO A 153 9.47 13.04 1.99
N THR A 154 10.23 13.37 0.95
CA THR A 154 10.97 12.39 0.12
C THR A 154 11.81 11.40 0.94
N GLY A 155 12.45 11.83 2.03
CA GLY A 155 13.25 10.95 2.88
C GLY A 155 12.43 9.89 3.61
N ASP A 156 11.35 10.29 4.26
CA ASP A 156 10.47 9.37 5.00
C ASP A 156 9.64 8.50 4.06
N GLY A 157 9.15 9.08 2.96
CA GLY A 157 8.42 8.35 1.91
C GLY A 157 9.26 7.24 1.29
N ASN A 158 10.52 7.53 0.93
CA ASN A 158 11.42 6.52 0.38
C ASN A 158 11.76 5.43 1.39
N ARG A 159 11.95 5.79 2.67
CA ARG A 159 12.19 4.81 3.74
C ARG A 159 11.01 3.86 3.89
N LEU A 160 9.80 4.39 3.96
CA LEU A 160 8.58 3.59 4.08
C LEU A 160 8.36 2.72 2.84
N ALA A 161 8.53 3.26 1.64
CA ALA A 161 8.41 2.50 0.40
C ALA A 161 9.39 1.32 0.35
N GLY A 162 10.65 1.52 0.75
CA GLY A 162 11.64 0.46 0.86
C GLY A 162 11.25 -0.64 1.86
N GLN A 163 10.66 -0.25 3.01
CA GLN A 163 10.17 -1.21 4.00
C GLN A 163 8.97 -2.02 3.49
N LEU A 164 7.99 -1.35 2.86
CA LEU A 164 6.82 -1.99 2.26
C LEU A 164 7.21 -2.98 1.17
N PHE A 165 8.09 -2.56 0.26
CA PHE A 165 8.59 -3.40 -0.82
C PHE A 165 9.32 -4.64 -0.28
N ARG A 166 10.20 -4.45 0.70
CA ARG A 166 10.92 -5.57 1.33
C ARG A 166 9.98 -6.55 2.01
N LEU A 167 8.96 -6.04 2.72
CA LEU A 167 7.95 -6.85 3.37
C LEU A 167 7.18 -7.69 2.34
N TYR A 168 6.72 -7.05 1.26
CA TYR A 168 5.99 -7.71 0.18
C TYR A 168 6.82 -8.84 -0.45
N GLN A 169 8.10 -8.59 -0.78
CA GLN A 169 8.99 -9.61 -1.33
C GLN A 169 9.12 -10.85 -0.42
N LEU A 170 9.29 -10.63 0.89
CA LEU A 170 9.45 -11.71 1.85
C LEU A 170 8.18 -12.54 1.99
N ARG A 171 7.00 -11.90 1.98
CA ARG A 171 5.71 -12.56 2.13
C ARG A 171 5.27 -13.25 0.83
N TYR A 172 5.48 -12.62 -0.32
CA TYR A 172 5.15 -13.15 -1.64
C TYR A 172 5.65 -14.59 -1.85
N LEU A 173 6.95 -14.82 -1.64
CA LEU A 173 7.54 -16.16 -1.80
C LEU A 173 7.03 -17.16 -0.76
N LYS A 174 6.75 -16.72 0.47
CA LYS A 174 6.21 -17.60 1.51
C LYS A 174 4.79 -18.03 1.20
N ILE A 175 3.94 -17.13 0.70
CA ILE A 175 2.56 -17.44 0.30
C ILE A 175 2.55 -18.49 -0.81
N ILE A 176 3.35 -18.29 -1.86
CA ILE A 176 3.44 -19.24 -2.97
C ILE A 176 3.91 -20.61 -2.48
N ARG A 177 4.96 -20.65 -1.65
CA ARG A 177 5.49 -21.90 -1.09
C ARG A 177 4.48 -22.60 -0.18
N ALA A 178 3.70 -21.85 0.59
CA ALA A 178 2.65 -22.40 1.43
C ALA A 178 1.52 -23.02 0.58
N ALA A 179 1.09 -22.34 -0.47
CA ALA A 179 0.06 -22.82 -1.39
C ALA A 179 0.49 -24.04 -2.20
N ALA A 180 1.76 -24.12 -2.61
CA ALA A 180 2.31 -25.28 -3.33
C ALA A 180 2.47 -26.53 -2.45
N LYS A 181 2.37 -26.40 -1.12
CA LYS A 181 2.53 -27.53 -0.20
C LYS A 181 1.26 -28.39 -0.20
N LYS A 182 1.37 -29.62 -0.70
CA LYS A 182 0.26 -30.58 -0.77
C LYS A 182 -0.34 -30.85 0.63
N GLY A 183 -1.66 -30.69 0.76
CA GLY A 183 -2.41 -30.99 1.99
C GLY A 183 -2.29 -29.94 3.09
N PHE A 184 -1.77 -28.74 2.80
CA PHE A 184 -1.73 -27.64 3.76
C PHE A 184 -3.06 -26.88 3.75
N ASP A 185 -3.63 -26.64 4.93
CA ASP A 185 -4.81 -25.78 5.06
C ASP A 185 -4.39 -24.30 4.95
N LEU A 186 -4.98 -23.60 3.99
CA LEU A 186 -4.68 -22.21 3.68
C LEU A 186 -5.63 -21.24 4.37
N SER A 187 -6.67 -21.73 5.07
CA SER A 187 -7.65 -20.91 5.79
C SER A 187 -6.99 -19.92 6.76
N ASP A 188 -6.16 -20.43 7.68
CA ASP A 188 -5.42 -19.65 8.68
C ASP A 188 -4.49 -18.60 8.07
N VAL A 189 -3.87 -18.94 6.92
CA VAL A 189 -2.97 -18.01 6.22
C VAL A 189 -3.80 -16.91 5.57
N ARG A 190 -4.87 -17.27 4.86
CA ARG A 190 -5.73 -16.37 4.10
C ARG A 190 -6.36 -15.26 4.97
N GLU A 191 -6.74 -15.59 6.21
CA GLU A 191 -7.28 -14.60 7.16
C GLU A 191 -6.27 -13.50 7.52
N LYS A 192 -4.96 -13.82 7.50
CA LYS A 192 -3.87 -12.89 7.84
C LYS A 192 -3.38 -12.05 6.66
N LEU A 193 -3.76 -12.42 5.43
CA LEU A 193 -3.35 -11.75 4.20
C LEU A 193 -4.14 -10.46 3.97
N CYS A 194 -3.48 -9.42 3.47
CA CYS A 194 -4.16 -8.24 2.92
C CYS A 194 -4.77 -8.55 1.54
N GLU A 195 -5.57 -7.65 1.00
CA GLU A 195 -6.33 -7.91 -0.25
C GLU A 195 -5.42 -8.24 -1.44
N SER A 196 -4.34 -7.49 -1.68
CA SER A 196 -3.40 -7.82 -2.77
C SER A 196 -2.66 -9.15 -2.61
N GLU A 197 -2.51 -9.64 -1.38
CA GLU A 197 -1.96 -10.97 -1.10
C GLU A 197 -3.00 -12.08 -1.26
N ARG A 198 -4.27 -11.79 -0.96
CA ARG A 198 -5.40 -12.70 -1.22
C ARG A 198 -5.62 -12.88 -2.71
N ASP A 199 -5.60 -11.78 -3.47
CA ASP A 199 -5.69 -11.82 -4.93
C ASP A 199 -4.59 -12.69 -5.55
N LEU A 200 -3.36 -12.57 -5.04
CA LEU A 200 -2.23 -13.42 -5.45
C LEU A 200 -2.50 -14.89 -5.14
N LEU A 201 -2.95 -15.20 -3.92
CA LEU A 201 -3.23 -16.56 -3.50
C LEU A 201 -4.36 -17.18 -4.33
N ASP A 202 -5.46 -16.45 -4.53
CA ASP A 202 -6.62 -16.91 -5.28
C ASP A 202 -6.26 -17.11 -6.77
N ALA A 203 -5.44 -16.23 -7.35
CA ALA A 203 -4.92 -16.40 -8.71
C ALA A 203 -4.04 -17.65 -8.84
N LEU A 204 -3.20 -17.94 -7.85
CA LEU A 204 -2.36 -19.14 -7.83
C LEU A 204 -3.19 -20.42 -7.71
N ILE A 205 -4.14 -20.46 -6.78
CA ILE A 205 -5.03 -21.61 -6.58
C ILE A 205 -5.84 -21.88 -7.86
N ARG A 206 -6.39 -20.82 -8.47
CA ARG A 206 -7.11 -20.94 -9.74
C ARG A 206 -6.22 -21.51 -10.84
N GLY A 207 -5.00 -20.99 -11.01
CA GLY A 207 -4.07 -21.49 -12.02
C GLY A 207 -3.68 -22.95 -11.82
N MET A 208 -3.47 -23.37 -10.57
CA MET A 208 -3.18 -24.78 -10.25
C MET A 208 -4.37 -25.71 -10.54
N GLU A 209 -5.60 -25.26 -10.28
CA GLU A 209 -6.79 -26.05 -10.57
C GLU A 209 -7.05 -26.15 -12.08
N GLU A 210 -6.89 -25.05 -12.81
CA GLU A 210 -6.97 -25.03 -14.28
C GLU A 210 -5.95 -25.98 -14.92
N GLU A 211 -4.70 -25.96 -14.44
CA GLU A 211 -3.66 -26.89 -14.89
C GLU A 211 -4.05 -28.35 -14.59
N ARG A 212 -4.54 -28.63 -13.37
CA ARG A 212 -5.00 -29.97 -12.98
C ARG A 212 -6.16 -30.47 -13.85
N GLN A 213 -7.12 -29.59 -14.14
CA GLN A 213 -8.25 -29.90 -15.01
C GLN A 213 -7.79 -30.17 -16.44
N TRP A 214 -6.86 -29.37 -16.96
CA TRP A 214 -6.29 -29.58 -18.27
C TRP A 214 -5.64 -30.96 -18.40
N TYR A 215 -4.80 -31.36 -17.43
CA TYR A 215 -4.21 -32.71 -17.41
C TYR A 215 -5.26 -33.83 -17.35
N ARG A 216 -6.36 -33.63 -16.63
CA ARG A 216 -7.46 -34.62 -16.59
C ARG A 216 -8.28 -34.69 -17.87
N SER A 217 -8.29 -33.63 -18.67
CA SER A 217 -9.03 -33.55 -19.94
C SER A 217 -8.20 -34.00 -21.15
N ALA A 218 -6.87 -33.95 -21.02
CA ALA A 218 -5.93 -34.31 -22.08
C ALA A 218 -5.65 -35.81 -22.17
N PHE A 219 -6.06 -36.59 -21.16
CA PHE A 219 -5.96 -38.05 -21.07
C PHE A 219 -7.33 -38.64 -20.71
#